data_AF-A0A521Z0J9-F1
#
_entry.id   AF-A0A521Z0J9-F1
#
_cell.length_a   1.000
_cell.length_b   1.000
_cell.length_c   1.000
_cell.angle_alpha   90.00
_cell.angle_beta   90.00
_cell.angle_gamma   90.00
#
_symmetry.space_group_name_H-M   'P 1'
#
loop_
_entity.id
_entity.type
_entity.pdbx_description
1 polymer ?
#
loop_
_entity_poly.entity_id
_entity_poly.type
_entity_poly.pdbx_seq_one_letter_code
_entity_poly.pdbx_strand_id
1 'polypeptide(L)'
;TRDGGADGKDALDANWAVGLLLDHLGLYTMEAFQRTREQLIVRQQQEIAELSTPVIKLWDGILALPLIGTLDSQRTQVVMENLLETIVAQSAEIAIIDITGVPTVDTLTAQHLLKTVAAARLMGADCIISGIRPQIAQTMVHLGVELSVVSKATLADAFALALSRQNKTVTRVRKVEVQG
;
A
#
# COMPACT_ATOMS: atom_id res chain seq x y z
N THR A 1 74.68 32.63 15.85
CA THR A 1 73.34 33.21 15.58
C THR A 1 72.78 32.64 14.30
N ARG A 2 72.09 31.48 14.37
CA ARG A 2 71.21 30.93 13.32
C ARG A 2 70.70 29.57 13.82
N ASP A 3 69.55 29.57 14.49
CA ASP A 3 68.83 28.32 14.81
C ASP A 3 67.30 28.51 14.95
N GLY A 4 66.75 29.69 14.63
CA GLY A 4 65.32 29.98 14.80
C GLY A 4 64.45 29.72 13.57
N GLY A 5 65.00 29.16 12.49
CA GLY A 5 64.34 29.08 11.18
C GLY A 5 63.82 27.70 10.79
N ALA A 6 64.37 26.63 11.35
CA ALA A 6 63.93 25.24 11.09
C ALA A 6 62.68 24.89 11.91
N ASP A 7 62.69 25.27 13.19
CA ASP A 7 61.61 25.02 14.17
C ASP A 7 60.26 25.64 13.75
N GLY A 8 60.29 26.82 13.11
CA GLY A 8 59.09 27.49 12.62
C GLY A 8 58.50 26.86 11.35
N LYS A 9 59.32 26.18 10.53
CA LYS A 9 58.87 25.50 9.32
C LYS A 9 58.20 24.16 9.65
N ASP A 10 58.80 23.39 10.56
CA ASP A 10 58.23 22.13 11.04
C ASP A 10 56.89 22.37 11.77
N ALA A 11 56.78 23.45 12.53
CA ALA A 11 55.52 23.87 13.16
C ALA A 11 54.45 24.31 12.14
N LEU A 12 54.84 25.00 11.05
CA LEU A 12 53.91 25.33 9.97
C LEU A 12 53.43 24.08 9.24
N ASP A 13 54.35 23.18 8.86
CA ASP A 13 54.04 21.95 8.13
C ASP A 13 53.13 21.02 8.96
N ALA A 14 53.35 20.93 10.27
CA ALA A 14 52.45 20.25 11.18
C ALA A 14 51.05 20.87 11.22
N ASN A 15 50.94 22.21 11.25
CA ASN A 15 49.65 22.89 11.23
C ASN A 15 48.89 22.70 9.90
N TRP A 16 49.61 22.70 8.77
CA TRP A 16 49.04 22.38 7.46
C TRP A 16 48.55 20.93 7.38
N ALA A 17 49.32 19.97 7.90
CA ALA A 17 48.91 18.58 7.97
C ALA A 17 47.66 18.38 8.84
N VAL A 18 47.56 19.10 9.96
CA VAL A 18 46.35 19.11 10.81
C VAL A 18 45.16 19.71 10.08
N GLY A 19 45.33 20.80 9.33
CA GLY A 19 44.28 21.39 8.51
C GLY A 19 43.73 20.42 7.46
N LEU A 20 44.62 19.77 6.71
CA LEU A 20 44.25 18.75 5.71
C LEU A 20 43.52 17.54 6.33
N LEU A 21 43.96 17.09 7.50
CA LEU A 21 43.29 16.02 8.23
C LEU A 21 41.88 16.42 8.69
N LEU A 22 41.74 17.64 9.22
CA LEU A 22 40.44 18.18 9.63
C LEU A 22 39.49 18.36 8.45
N ASP A 23 39.97 18.83 7.30
CA ASP A 23 39.18 18.96 6.08
C ASP A 23 38.69 17.60 5.58
N HIS A 24 39.58 16.59 5.54
CA HIS A 24 39.21 15.23 5.13
C HIS A 24 38.18 14.61 6.09
N LEU A 25 38.35 14.84 7.39
CA LEU A 25 37.44 14.34 8.41
C LEU A 25 36.08 15.06 8.35
N GLY A 26 36.09 16.36 8.05
CA GLY A 26 34.87 17.15 7.79
C GLY A 26 34.09 16.64 6.58
N LEU A 27 34.78 16.34 5.48
CA LEU A 27 34.15 15.77 4.28
C LEU A 27 33.57 14.38 4.55
N TYR A 28 34.35 13.49 5.17
CA TYR A 28 33.90 12.13 5.49
C TYR A 28 32.68 12.13 6.43
N THR A 29 32.69 12.97 7.46
CA THR A 29 31.56 13.06 8.40
C THR A 29 30.31 13.64 7.75
N MET A 30 30.44 14.61 6.83
CA MET A 30 29.30 15.12 6.06
C MET A 30 28.73 14.11 5.08
N GLU A 31 29.57 13.37 4.35
CA GLU A 31 29.11 12.29 3.48
C GLU A 31 28.40 11.19 4.27
N ALA A 32 28.95 10.79 5.43
CA ALA A 32 28.32 9.81 6.30
C ALA A 32 26.97 10.29 6.85
N PHE A 33 26.88 11.57 7.23
CA PHE A 33 25.64 12.18 7.72
C PHE A 33 24.57 12.29 6.61
N GLN A 34 24.94 12.72 5.40
CA GLN A 34 24.03 12.76 4.25
C GLN A 34 23.50 11.38 3.89
N ARG A 35 24.38 10.38 3.78
CA ARG A 35 23.98 8.98 3.50
C ARG A 35 23.03 8.44 4.56
N THR A 36 23.30 8.71 5.83
CA THR A 36 22.42 8.26 6.94
C THR A 36 21.05 8.94 6.87
N ARG A 37 20.99 10.23 6.54
CA ARG A 37 19.72 10.94 6.34
C ARG A 37 18.93 10.44 5.13
N GLU A 38 19.60 10.20 4.00
CA GLU A 38 18.97 9.62 2.81
C GLU A 38 18.43 8.21 3.10
N GLN A 39 19.19 7.39 3.83
CA GLN A 39 18.73 6.07 4.26
C GLN A 39 17.54 6.12 5.22
N LEU A 40 17.47 7.14 6.11
CA LEU A 40 16.31 7.34 6.98
C LEU A 40 15.05 7.72 6.19
N ILE A 41 15.17 8.56 5.16
CA ILE A 41 14.03 8.92 4.29
C ILE A 41 13.52 7.68 3.55
N VAL A 42 14.42 6.86 3.00
CA VAL A 42 14.04 5.62 2.29
C VAL A 42 13.38 4.61 3.24
N ARG A 43 13.94 4.40 4.44
CA ARG A 43 13.37 3.47 5.43
C ARG A 43 12.00 3.92 5.94
N GLN A 44 11.82 5.21 6.23
CA GLN A 44 10.53 5.75 6.65
C GLN A 44 9.46 5.62 5.55
N GLN A 45 9.84 5.75 4.27
CA GLN A 45 8.91 5.51 3.16
C GLN A 45 8.55 4.02 3.03
N GLN A 46 9.49 3.11 3.30
CA GLN A 46 9.26 1.66 3.24
C GLN A 46 8.33 1.16 4.37
N GLU A 47 8.52 1.63 5.61
CA GLU A 47 7.69 1.25 6.77
C GLU A 47 6.23 1.72 6.62
N ILE A 48 5.99 2.82 5.90
CA ILE A 48 4.62 3.29 5.59
C ILE A 48 3.95 2.41 4.52
N ALA A 49 4.73 1.74 3.65
CA ALA A 49 4.20 0.83 2.64
C ALA A 49 3.75 -0.52 3.24
N GLU A 50 4.42 -1.01 4.28
CA GLU A 50 4.08 -2.31 4.92
C GLU A 50 2.78 -2.28 5.73
N LEU A 51 2.26 -1.08 6.06
CA LEU A 51 0.98 -0.90 6.77
C LEU A 51 -0.21 -0.66 5.81
N SER A 52 0.00 -0.77 4.50
CA SER A 52 -1.00 -0.35 3.51
C SER A 52 -2.05 -1.43 3.23
N THR A 53 -3.22 -1.26 3.86
CA THR A 53 -4.50 -1.97 3.66
C THR A 53 -4.40 -3.50 3.68
N PRO A 54 -4.65 -4.15 4.83
CA PRO A 54 -4.58 -5.61 4.93
C PRO A 54 -5.63 -6.24 4.01
N VAL A 55 -5.23 -7.25 3.24
CA VAL A 55 -6.18 -8.16 2.59
C VAL A 55 -6.77 -9.05 3.69
N ILE A 56 -8.08 -8.98 3.87
CA ILE A 56 -8.79 -9.62 4.98
C ILE A 56 -9.47 -10.89 4.46
N LYS A 57 -9.24 -12.04 5.11
CA LYS A 57 -10.04 -13.24 4.88
C LYS A 57 -11.39 -13.10 5.56
N LEU A 58 -12.47 -12.94 4.78
CA LEU A 58 -13.83 -12.89 5.32
C LEU A 58 -14.42 -14.28 5.55
N TRP A 59 -14.09 -15.22 4.67
CA TRP A 59 -14.54 -16.60 4.73
C TRP A 59 -13.58 -17.51 3.94
N ASP A 60 -13.76 -18.82 4.06
CA ASP A 60 -13.05 -19.76 3.17
C ASP A 60 -13.39 -19.48 1.71
N GLY A 61 -12.37 -19.16 0.92
CA GLY A 61 -12.48 -18.78 -0.48
C GLY A 61 -12.96 -17.34 -0.74
N ILE A 62 -13.13 -16.51 0.30
CA ILE A 62 -13.61 -15.11 0.16
C ILE A 62 -12.64 -14.15 0.86
N LEU A 63 -12.04 -13.25 0.06
CA LEU A 63 -11.17 -12.17 0.52
C LEU A 63 -11.89 -10.81 0.41
N ALA A 64 -11.47 -9.87 1.24
CA ALA A 64 -11.82 -8.46 1.13
C ALA A 64 -10.57 -7.58 1.10
N LEU A 65 -10.59 -6.60 0.20
CA LEU A 65 -9.57 -5.59 0.04
C LEU A 65 -10.19 -4.21 0.26
N PRO A 66 -10.10 -3.65 1.48
CA PRO A 66 -10.59 -2.30 1.76
C PRO A 66 -9.61 -1.25 1.24
N LEU A 67 -10.09 -0.34 0.40
CA LEU A 67 -9.36 0.80 -0.14
C LEU A 67 -9.76 2.07 0.62
N ILE A 68 -8.79 2.70 1.27
CA ILE A 68 -9.00 3.87 2.15
C ILE A 68 -8.11 5.03 1.69
N GLY A 69 -8.69 6.21 1.52
CA GLY A 69 -7.97 7.42 1.15
C GLY A 69 -7.81 7.57 -0.35
N THR A 70 -6.77 8.29 -0.78
CA THR A 70 -6.45 8.48 -2.19
C THR A 70 -5.78 7.23 -2.76
N LEU A 71 -6.24 6.77 -3.93
CA LEU A 71 -5.54 5.76 -4.71
C LEU A 71 -4.43 6.46 -5.52
N ASP A 72 -3.27 6.63 -4.91
CA ASP A 72 -2.06 6.97 -5.66
C ASP A 72 -1.45 5.71 -6.31
N SER A 73 -0.59 5.92 -7.31
CA SER A 73 -0.04 4.85 -8.14
C SER A 73 0.89 3.90 -7.38
N GLN A 74 1.70 4.40 -6.45
CA GLN A 74 2.64 3.58 -5.66
C GLN A 74 1.88 2.67 -4.70
N ARG A 75 0.94 3.23 -3.93
CA ARG A 75 0.17 2.46 -2.97
C ARG A 75 -0.73 1.45 -3.65
N THR A 76 -1.36 1.81 -4.77
CA THR A 76 -2.26 0.88 -5.46
C THR A 76 -1.51 -0.32 -6.03
N GLN A 77 -0.26 -0.16 -6.45
CA GLN A 77 0.58 -1.26 -6.92
C GLN A 77 0.85 -2.26 -5.79
N VAL A 78 1.29 -1.79 -4.63
CA VAL A 78 1.54 -2.63 -3.44
C VAL A 78 0.28 -3.39 -3.02
N VAL A 79 -0.86 -2.69 -3.01
CA VAL A 79 -2.14 -3.28 -2.64
C VAL A 79 -2.59 -4.36 -3.63
N MET A 80 -2.39 -4.13 -4.93
CA MET A 80 -2.66 -5.12 -5.96
C MET A 80 -1.76 -6.36 -5.76
N GLU A 81 -0.46 -6.17 -5.58
CA GLU A 81 0.49 -7.28 -5.34
C GLU A 81 0.08 -8.12 -4.12
N ASN A 82 -0.20 -7.47 -2.99
CA ASN A 82 -0.66 -8.14 -1.77
C ASN A 82 -1.96 -8.93 -1.99
N LEU A 83 -2.92 -8.37 -2.75
CA LEU A 83 -4.15 -9.08 -3.10
C LEU A 83 -3.85 -10.34 -3.92
N LEU A 84 -3.04 -10.23 -4.97
CA LEU A 84 -2.74 -11.36 -5.86
C LEU A 84 -1.98 -12.47 -5.11
N GLU A 85 -1.01 -12.11 -4.28
CA GLU A 85 -0.30 -13.07 -3.42
C GLU A 85 -1.27 -13.79 -2.47
N THR A 86 -2.19 -13.04 -1.86
CA THR A 86 -3.16 -13.62 -0.91
C THR A 86 -4.17 -14.51 -1.63
N ILE A 87 -4.61 -14.16 -2.84
CA ILE A 87 -5.49 -14.98 -3.67
C ILE A 87 -4.87 -16.36 -3.89
N VAL A 88 -3.59 -16.41 -4.25
CA VAL A 88 -2.87 -17.68 -4.47
C VAL A 88 -2.68 -18.43 -3.15
N ALA A 89 -2.17 -17.75 -2.13
CA ALA A 89 -1.86 -18.37 -0.84
C ALA A 89 -3.09 -18.98 -0.17
N GLN A 90 -4.26 -18.37 -0.33
CA GLN A 90 -5.52 -18.82 0.27
C GLN A 90 -6.45 -19.53 -0.71
N SER A 91 -6.04 -19.69 -1.97
CA SER A 91 -6.88 -20.25 -3.06
C SER A 91 -8.26 -19.60 -3.09
N ALA A 92 -8.28 -18.26 -3.08
CA ALA A 92 -9.52 -17.51 -3.01
C ALA A 92 -10.29 -17.54 -4.34
N GLU A 93 -11.57 -17.88 -4.28
CA GLU A 93 -12.46 -17.89 -5.44
C GLU A 93 -13.10 -16.53 -5.69
N ILE A 94 -13.26 -15.72 -4.62
CA ILE A 94 -13.93 -14.43 -4.67
C ILE A 94 -13.09 -13.37 -3.92
N ALA A 95 -12.85 -12.25 -4.58
CA ALA A 95 -12.25 -11.05 -3.99
C ALA A 95 -13.26 -9.90 -3.98
N ILE A 96 -13.50 -9.32 -2.80
CA ILE A 96 -14.36 -8.14 -2.64
C ILE A 96 -13.48 -6.90 -2.49
N ILE A 97 -13.58 -5.96 -3.42
CA ILE A 97 -12.81 -4.71 -3.39
C ILE A 97 -13.72 -3.61 -2.85
N ASP A 98 -13.45 -3.14 -1.63
CA ASP A 98 -14.27 -2.15 -0.95
C ASP A 98 -13.71 -0.74 -1.12
N ILE A 99 -14.39 0.08 -1.92
CA ILE A 99 -14.01 1.48 -2.16
C ILE A 99 -14.82 2.46 -1.31
N THR A 100 -15.47 2.00 -0.24
CA THR A 100 -16.23 2.88 0.67
C THR A 100 -15.35 4.02 1.20
N GLY A 101 -14.08 3.74 1.50
CA GLY A 101 -13.10 4.71 2.00
C GLY A 101 -12.47 5.63 0.94
N VAL A 102 -12.86 5.51 -0.33
CA VAL A 102 -12.36 6.34 -1.44
C VAL A 102 -13.34 7.50 -1.67
N PRO A 103 -12.96 8.76 -1.39
CA PRO A 103 -13.90 9.89 -1.44
C PRO A 103 -14.34 10.23 -2.86
N THR A 104 -13.41 10.20 -3.81
CA THR A 104 -13.61 10.56 -5.22
C THR A 104 -12.90 9.56 -6.12
N VAL A 105 -13.51 9.25 -7.26
CA VAL A 105 -12.88 8.45 -8.31
C VAL A 105 -12.55 9.36 -9.48
N ASP A 106 -11.28 9.40 -9.86
CA ASP A 106 -10.82 10.02 -11.10
C ASP A 106 -10.42 8.93 -12.13
N THR A 107 -9.97 9.37 -13.31
CA THR A 107 -9.55 8.47 -14.39
C THR A 107 -8.44 7.51 -13.95
N LEU A 108 -7.46 7.98 -13.18
CA LEU A 108 -6.33 7.15 -12.74
C LEU A 108 -6.79 6.09 -11.73
N THR A 109 -7.58 6.50 -10.73
CA THR A 109 -8.18 5.59 -9.75
C THR A 109 -9.00 4.50 -10.42
N ALA A 110 -9.83 4.87 -11.40
CA ALA A 110 -10.65 3.92 -12.15
C ALA A 110 -9.79 2.92 -12.95
N GLN A 111 -8.72 3.39 -13.62
CA GLN A 111 -7.78 2.52 -14.33
C GLN A 111 -7.06 1.55 -13.40
N HIS A 112 -6.64 2.01 -12.23
CA HIS A 112 -6.01 1.14 -11.25
C HIS A 112 -6.97 0.07 -10.74
N LEU A 113 -8.22 0.42 -10.43
CA LEU A 113 -9.26 -0.55 -10.05
C LEU A 113 -9.48 -1.61 -11.15
N LEU A 114 -9.58 -1.20 -12.42
CA LEU A 114 -9.73 -2.13 -13.54
C LEU A 114 -8.55 -3.09 -13.67
N LYS A 115 -7.32 -2.59 -13.52
CA LYS A 115 -6.12 -3.43 -13.56
C LYS A 115 -6.11 -4.47 -12.43
N THR A 116 -6.44 -4.05 -11.22
CA THR A 116 -6.53 -4.95 -10.05
C THR A 116 -7.58 -6.03 -10.27
N VAL A 117 -8.77 -5.65 -10.75
CA VAL A 117 -9.86 -6.60 -11.08
C VAL A 117 -9.44 -7.59 -12.18
N ALA A 118 -8.81 -7.09 -13.25
CA ALA A 118 -8.36 -7.93 -14.36
C ALA A 118 -7.29 -8.92 -13.89
N ALA A 119 -6.32 -8.45 -13.11
CA ALA A 119 -5.27 -9.30 -12.57
C ALA A 119 -5.82 -10.38 -11.63
N ALA A 120 -6.71 -10.02 -10.70
CA ALA A 120 -7.34 -10.98 -9.79
C ALA A 120 -8.13 -12.07 -10.54
N ARG A 121 -8.83 -11.70 -11.62
CA ARG A 121 -9.52 -12.66 -12.50
C ARG A 121 -8.57 -13.59 -13.25
N LEU A 122 -7.43 -13.08 -13.71
CA LEU A 122 -6.39 -13.94 -14.32
C LEU A 122 -5.83 -14.95 -13.32
N MET A 123 -5.84 -14.62 -12.03
CA MET A 123 -5.48 -15.54 -10.94
C MET A 123 -6.60 -16.50 -10.54
N GLY A 124 -7.76 -16.45 -11.21
CA GLY A 124 -8.90 -17.35 -10.96
C GLY A 124 -9.89 -16.86 -9.89
N ALA A 125 -9.75 -15.64 -9.38
CA ALA A 125 -10.68 -15.06 -8.42
C ALA A 125 -11.69 -14.13 -9.10
N ASP A 126 -13.00 -14.39 -8.94
CA ASP A 126 -14.01 -13.44 -9.40
C ASP A 126 -14.11 -12.24 -8.44
N CYS A 127 -14.37 -11.06 -9.00
CA CYS A 127 -14.32 -9.81 -8.28
C CYS A 127 -15.72 -9.22 -8.06
N ILE A 128 -15.95 -8.69 -6.86
CA ILE A 128 -17.12 -7.90 -6.51
C ILE A 128 -16.64 -6.55 -5.99
N ILE A 129 -17.20 -5.45 -6.47
CA ILE A 129 -16.88 -4.12 -5.94
C ILE A 129 -17.96 -3.69 -4.94
N SER A 130 -17.56 -3.26 -3.74
CA SER A 130 -18.45 -2.65 -2.75
C SER A 130 -18.16 -1.17 -2.55
N GLY A 131 -19.13 -0.43 -2.02
CA GLY A 131 -18.95 1.00 -1.71
C GLY A 131 -19.22 1.93 -2.89
N ILE A 132 -19.83 1.45 -3.98
CA ILE A 132 -20.22 2.29 -5.11
C ILE A 132 -21.40 3.18 -4.69
N ARG A 133 -21.09 4.45 -4.37
CA ARG A 133 -22.09 5.50 -4.14
C ARG A 133 -22.61 6.06 -5.48
N PRO A 134 -23.81 6.65 -5.54
CA PRO A 134 -24.37 7.21 -6.78
C PRO A 134 -23.42 8.18 -7.51
N GLN A 135 -22.69 9.02 -6.77
CA GLN A 135 -21.71 9.95 -7.34
C GLN A 135 -20.56 9.21 -8.05
N ILE A 136 -20.02 8.14 -7.44
CA ILE A 136 -18.94 7.34 -8.04
C ILE A 136 -19.43 6.65 -9.31
N ALA A 137 -20.64 6.09 -9.29
CA ALA A 137 -21.24 5.46 -10.46
C ALA A 137 -21.40 6.45 -11.63
N GLN A 138 -21.89 7.67 -11.35
CA GLN A 138 -22.00 8.73 -12.36
C GLN A 138 -20.63 9.12 -12.93
N THR A 139 -19.62 9.27 -12.07
CA THR A 139 -18.27 9.59 -12.51
C THR A 139 -17.67 8.47 -13.37
N MET A 140 -17.83 7.20 -12.99
CA MET A 140 -17.37 6.05 -13.79
C MET A 140 -17.98 6.06 -15.19
N VAL A 141 -19.30 6.30 -15.29
CA VAL A 141 -20.00 6.40 -16.58
C VAL A 141 -19.51 7.60 -17.39
N HIS A 142 -19.34 8.76 -16.75
CA HIS A 142 -18.84 9.97 -17.43
C HIS A 142 -17.41 9.79 -17.97
N LEU A 143 -16.57 9.05 -17.26
CA LEU A 143 -15.22 8.70 -17.68
C LEU A 143 -15.17 7.60 -18.76
N GLY A 144 -16.31 7.01 -19.12
CA GLY A 144 -16.39 5.90 -20.08
C GLY A 144 -15.78 4.60 -19.55
N VAL A 145 -15.75 4.43 -18.22
CA VAL A 145 -15.18 3.26 -17.56
C VAL A 145 -16.29 2.23 -17.33
N GLU A 146 -16.15 1.07 -17.97
CA GLU A 146 -17.04 -0.07 -17.74
C GLU A 146 -16.38 -1.10 -16.83
N LEU A 147 -16.96 -1.28 -15.64
CA LEU A 147 -16.59 -2.34 -14.73
C LEU A 147 -17.31 -3.61 -15.16
N SER A 148 -16.59 -4.58 -15.72
CA SER A 148 -17.14 -5.90 -16.09
C SER A 148 -17.37 -6.82 -14.87
N VAL A 149 -17.66 -6.23 -13.71
CA VAL A 149 -17.81 -6.87 -12.40
C VAL A 149 -19.12 -6.44 -11.76
N VAL A 150 -19.66 -7.30 -10.88
CA VAL A 150 -20.85 -6.95 -10.12
C VAL A 150 -20.46 -5.94 -9.03
N SER A 151 -21.28 -4.91 -8.87
CA SER A 151 -21.13 -3.94 -7.79
C SER A 151 -22.26 -4.05 -6.76
N LYS A 152 -21.96 -3.68 -5.53
CA LYS A 152 -22.91 -3.53 -4.42
C LYS A 152 -22.67 -2.22 -3.68
N ALA A 153 -23.73 -1.69 -3.07
CA ALA A 153 -23.65 -0.45 -2.32
C ALA A 153 -22.79 -0.60 -1.06
N THR A 154 -22.85 -1.75 -0.39
CA THR A 154 -22.15 -2.02 0.88
C THR A 154 -21.31 -3.28 0.82
N LEU A 155 -20.29 -3.37 1.68
CA LEU A 155 -19.49 -4.58 1.87
C LEU A 155 -20.35 -5.77 2.34
N ALA A 156 -21.35 -5.51 3.19
CA ALA A 156 -22.26 -6.55 3.67
C ALA A 156 -23.06 -7.19 2.53
N ASP A 157 -23.58 -6.38 1.59
CA ASP A 157 -24.32 -6.88 0.43
C ASP A 157 -23.41 -7.63 -0.55
N ALA A 158 -22.16 -7.16 -0.72
CA ALA A 158 -21.15 -7.86 -1.51
C ALA A 158 -20.80 -9.22 -0.90
N PHE A 159 -20.64 -9.26 0.43
CA PHE A 159 -20.34 -10.49 1.15
C PHE A 159 -21.51 -11.48 1.10
N ALA A 160 -22.74 -11.02 1.25
CA ALA A 160 -23.93 -11.86 1.09
C ALA A 160 -24.02 -12.47 -0.32
N LEU A 161 -23.69 -11.70 -1.36
CA LEU A 161 -23.61 -12.19 -2.73
C LEU A 161 -22.48 -13.22 -2.89
N ALA A 162 -21.30 -12.97 -2.31
CA ALA A 162 -20.17 -13.89 -2.36
C ALA A 162 -20.50 -15.25 -1.71
N LEU A 163 -21.16 -15.23 -0.55
CA LEU A 163 -21.63 -16.45 0.10
C LEU A 163 -22.65 -17.21 -0.76
N SER A 164 -23.61 -16.50 -1.36
CA SER A 164 -24.60 -17.10 -2.26
C SER A 164 -23.94 -17.80 -3.46
N ARG A 165 -22.89 -17.21 -4.03
CA ARG A 165 -22.10 -17.82 -5.13
C ARG A 165 -21.36 -19.09 -4.72
N GLN A 166 -20.98 -19.20 -3.44
CA GLN A 166 -20.44 -20.44 -2.87
C GLN A 166 -21.52 -21.40 -2.36
N ASN A 167 -22.80 -21.19 -2.70
CA ASN A 167 -23.95 -21.95 -2.19
C ASN A 167 -24.06 -21.95 -0.65
N LYS A 168 -23.59 -20.88 0.00
CA LYS A 168 -23.67 -20.66 1.45
C LYS A 168 -24.76 -19.63 1.75
N THR A 169 -25.40 -19.74 2.93
CA THR A 169 -26.42 -18.78 3.39
C THR A 169 -26.23 -18.50 4.87
N VAL A 170 -26.36 -17.23 5.27
CA VAL A 170 -26.34 -16.82 6.68
C VAL A 170 -27.77 -16.72 7.18
N THR A 171 -28.10 -17.49 8.22
CA THR A 171 -29.42 -17.47 8.85
C THR A 171 -29.32 -17.05 10.30
N ARG A 172 -30.28 -16.26 10.77
CA ARG A 172 -30.38 -15.91 12.19
C ARG A 172 -30.80 -17.13 12.99
N VAL A 173 -30.00 -17.51 13.99
CA VAL A 173 -30.36 -18.58 14.93
C VAL A 173 -31.49 -18.07 15.83
N ARG A 174 -32.61 -18.81 15.88
CA ARG A 174 -33.69 -18.53 16.83
C ARG A 174 -33.22 -18.86 18.24
N LYS A 175 -33.39 -17.93 19.18
CA LYS A 175 -33.11 -18.15 20.60
C LYS A 175 -34.13 -19.17 21.12
N VAL A 176 -33.66 -20.32 21.58
CA VAL A 176 -34.53 -21.27 22.28
C VAL A 176 -34.81 -20.67 23.65
N GLU A 177 -36.06 -20.26 23.90
CA GLU A 177 -36.51 -19.95 25.26
C GLU A 177 -36.50 -21.25 26.05
N VAL A 178 -35.55 -21.36 26.97
CA VAL A 178 -35.56 -22.41 27.98
C VAL A 178 -36.69 -22.06 28.94
N GLN A 179 -37.83 -22.74 28.79
CA GLN A 179 -38.89 -22.71 29.80
C GLN A 179 -38.35 -23.40 31.06
N GLY A 180 -38.17 -22.62 32.12
CA GLY A 180 -37.93 -23.10 33.48
C GLY A 180 -39.20 -23.58 34.15
#